data_AF-A0A351HV97-F1
#
_entry.id   AF-A0A351HV97-F1
#
_cell.length_a   1.000
_cell.length_b   1.000
_cell.length_c   1.000
_cell.angle_alpha   90.00
_cell.angle_beta   90.00
_cell.angle_gamma   90.00
#
_symmetry.space_group_name_H-M   'P 1'
#
loop_
_entity.id
_entity.type
_entity.pdbx_description
1 polymer ?
#
loop_
_entity_poly.entity_id
_entity_poly.type
_entity_poly.pdbx_seq_one_letter_code
_entity_poly.pdbx_strand_id
1 'polypeptide(L)' 'MAGKTFVLSGALESMGRQEATEKIEALGGKVSGSVSKKTDFLLSGEKSGSKYTKAQELGIAIIDEDAFLALVTGGGFDL' A
#
# COMPACT_ATOMS: atom_id res chain seq x y z
N MET A 1 5.24 -6.31 8.06
CA MET A 1 3.88 -6.23 7.49
C MET A 1 3.20 -7.61 7.44
N ALA A 2 3.49 -8.50 8.38
CA ALA A 2 3.06 -9.89 8.28
C ALA A 2 1.53 -10.02 8.25
N GLY A 3 1.00 -10.71 7.23
CA GLY A 3 -0.43 -10.99 7.09
C GLY A 3 -1.30 -9.85 6.56
N LYS A 4 -0.72 -8.68 6.28
CA LYS A 4 -1.45 -7.52 5.73
C LYS A 4 -1.54 -7.58 4.21
N THR A 5 -2.69 -7.19 3.66
CA THR A 5 -2.94 -7.14 2.22
C THR A 5 -2.92 -5.70 1.70
N PHE A 6 -2.01 -5.42 0.77
CA PHE A 6 -1.83 -4.14 0.13
C PHE A 6 -2.42 -4.15 -1.29
N VAL A 7 -2.95 -3.02 -1.72
CA VAL A 7 -3.27 -2.75 -3.13
C VAL A 7 -2.46 -1.55 -3.57
N LEU A 8 -1.74 -1.70 -4.68
CA LEU A 8 -0.95 -0.61 -5.27
C LEU A 8 -1.78 0.09 -6.35
N SER A 9 -1.99 1.39 -6.21
CA SER A 9 -2.65 2.23 -7.20
C SER A 9 -1.79 3.43 -7.55
N GLY A 10 -1.86 3.87 -8.81
CA GLY A 10 -1.05 4.97 -9.31
C GLY A 10 0.41 4.60 -9.61
N ALA A 11 1.19 5.63 -9.94
CA ALA A 11 2.64 5.56 -10.08
C ALA A 11 3.30 6.05 -8.77
N LEU A 12 4.31 5.31 -8.32
CA LEU A 12 5.17 5.72 -7.21
C LEU A 12 6.35 6.49 -7.81
N GLU A 13 6.79 7.55 -7.14
CA GLU A 13 7.82 8.46 -7.63
C GLU A 13 9.24 7.92 -7.38
N SER A 14 9.44 7.27 -6.23
CA SER A 14 10.78 6.80 -5.82
C SER A 14 11.06 5.35 -6.18
N MET A 15 10.04 4.51 -6.39
CA MET A 15 10.24 3.10 -6.73
C MET A 15 9.25 2.54 -7.74
N GLY A 16 9.63 1.42 -8.36
CA GLY A 16 8.71 0.67 -9.23
C GLY A 16 7.66 -0.13 -8.44
N ARG A 17 6.54 -0.45 -9.08
CA ARG A 17 5.51 -1.35 -8.52
C ARG A 17 6.09 -2.70 -8.08
N GLN A 18 7.05 -3.22 -8.84
CA GLN A 18 7.73 -4.47 -8.52
C GLN A 18 8.56 -4.35 -7.24
N GLU A 19 9.36 -3.30 -7.10
CA GLU A 19 10.16 -3.06 -5.89
C GLU A 19 9.27 -2.89 -4.65
N ALA A 20 8.16 -2.15 -4.77
CA ALA A 20 7.17 -2.03 -3.69
C ALA A 20 6.59 -3.40 -3.31
N THR A 21 6.31 -4.25 -4.31
CA THR A 21 5.81 -5.62 -4.08
C THR A 21 6.85 -6.46 -3.33
N GLU A 22 8.11 -6.44 -3.77
CA GLU A 22 9.20 -7.18 -3.14
C GLU A 22 9.41 -6.75 -1.68
N LYS A 23 9.36 -5.44 -1.38
CA LYS A 23 9.44 -4.93 0.01
C LYS A 23 8.26 -5.41 0.87
N ILE A 24 7.04 -5.39 0.34
CA ILE A 24 5.83 -5.87 1.05
C ILE A 24 5.96 -7.35 1.36
N GLU A 25 6.32 -8.16 0.37
CA GLU A 25 6.44 -9.62 0.49
C GLU A 25 7.60 -10.02 1.41
N ALA A 26 8.75 -9.33 1.33
CA ALA A 26 9.89 -9.54 2.23
C ALA A 26 9.53 -9.31 3.71
N LEU A 27 8.55 -8.44 3.98
CA LEU A 27 8.04 -8.16 5.32
C LEU A 27 6.81 -9.01 5.70
N GLY A 28 6.51 -10.05 4.93
CA GLY A 28 5.42 -11.01 5.15
C GLY A 28 4.02 -10.52 4.74
N GLY A 29 3.94 -9.40 4.02
CA GLY A 29 2.70 -8.87 3.45
C GLY A 29 2.33 -9.55 2.13
N LYS A 30 1.18 -9.16 1.58
CA LYS A 30 0.69 -9.64 0.28
C LYS A 30 0.22 -8.47 -0.57
N VAL A 31 0.43 -8.53 -1.89
CA VAL A 31 -0.10 -7.55 -2.84
C VAL A 31 -1.30 -8.13 -3.61
N SER A 32 -2.36 -7.35 -3.72
CA SER A 32 -3.56 -7.65 -4.51
C SER A 32 -3.76 -6.62 -5.62
N GLY A 33 -4.32 -7.06 -6.75
CA GLY A 33 -4.66 -6.17 -7.87
C GLY A 33 -5.95 -5.37 -7.67
N SER A 34 -6.76 -5.73 -6.67
CA SER A 34 -8.12 -5.22 -6.49
C SER A 34 -8.39 -4.80 -5.05
N VAL A 35 -9.01 -3.64 -4.89
CA VAL A 35 -9.54 -3.15 -3.60
C VAL A 35 -10.77 -3.95 -3.21
N SER A 36 -10.75 -4.52 -2.00
CA SER A 36 -11.82 -5.35 -1.44
C SER A 36 -11.89 -5.17 0.08
N LYS A 37 -12.93 -5.71 0.74
CA LYS A 37 -13.03 -5.72 2.21
C LYS A 37 -11.89 -6.44 2.93
N LYS A 38 -11.09 -7.24 2.22
CA LYS A 38 -9.90 -7.93 2.76
C LYS A 38 -8.61 -7.12 2.59
N THR A 39 -8.69 -5.97 1.90
CA THR A 39 -7.55 -5.08 1.73
C THR A 39 -7.35 -4.30 3.03
N ASP A 40 -6.16 -4.38 3.60
CA ASP A 40 -5.79 -3.60 4.78
C ASP A 40 -5.36 -2.19 4.36
N PHE A 41 -4.55 -2.09 3.30
CA PHE A 41 -3.95 -0.83 2.86
C PHE A 41 -4.06 -0.62 1.35
N LEU A 42 -4.37 0.60 0.94
CA LEU A 42 -4.15 1.08 -0.41
C LEU A 42 -2.89 1.95 -0.40
N LEU A 43 -1.82 1.50 -1.06
CA LEU A 43 -0.69 2.37 -1.38
C LEU A 43 -1.07 3.17 -2.63
N SER A 44 -1.30 4.47 -2.44
CA SER A 44 -1.82 5.39 -3.44
C SER A 44 -0.72 6.34 -3.89
N GLY A 45 -0.16 6.08 -5.07
CA GLY A 45 0.72 7.02 -5.77
C GLY A 45 -0.07 8.00 -6.66
N GLU A 46 0.65 8.70 -7.54
CA GLU A 46 0.06 9.64 -8.50
C GLU A 46 -1.02 8.96 -9.37
N LYS A 47 -2.14 9.67 -9.60
CA LYS A 47 -3.25 9.23 -10.46
C LYS A 47 -3.94 7.93 -10.01
N SER A 48 -4.08 7.71 -8.71
CA SER A 48 -4.69 6.50 -8.12
C SER A 48 -6.17 6.21 -8.49
N GLY A 49 -6.88 7.16 -9.10
CA GLY A 49 -8.12 6.94 -9.85
C GLY A 49 -9.21 6.14 -9.11
N SER A 50 -9.92 5.26 -9.82
CA SER A 50 -11.11 4.54 -9.31
C SER A 50 -10.84 3.61 -8.12
N LYS A 51 -9.59 3.20 -7.88
CA LYS A 51 -9.24 2.38 -6.71
C LYS A 51 -9.18 3.21 -5.43
N TYR A 52 -8.75 4.47 -5.53
CA TYR A 52 -8.74 5.41 -4.41
C TYR A 52 -10.16 5.67 -3.88
N THR A 53 -11.10 5.97 -4.79
CA THR A 53 -12.51 6.15 -4.43
C THR A 53 -13.07 4.90 -3.74
N LYS A 54 -12.84 3.72 -4.32
CA LYS A 54 -13.32 2.45 -3.75
C LYS A 54 -12.74 2.16 -2.37
N ALA A 55 -11.48 2.53 -2.12
CA ALA A 55 -10.85 2.36 -0.81
C ALA A 55 -11.48 3.26 0.24
N GLN A 56 -11.77 4.53 -0.09
CA GLN A 56 -12.50 5.44 0.78
C GLN A 56 -13.90 4.91 1.12
N GLU A 57 -14.66 4.45 0.13
CA GLU A 57 -16.02 3.92 0.32
C GLU A 57 -16.05 2.70 1.26
N LEU A 58 -15.00 1.88 1.23
CA LEU A 58 -14.87 0.68 2.05
C LEU A 58 -14.18 0.94 3.39
N GLY A 59 -13.76 2.17 3.67
CA GLY A 59 -13.05 2.53 4.90
C GLY A 59 -11.66 1.89 5.01
N ILE A 60 -11.01 1.62 3.88
CA ILE A 60 -9.68 1.02 3.82
C ILE A 60 -8.63 2.11 4.09
N ALA A 61 -7.59 1.78 4.85
CA ALA A 61 -6.51 2.72 5.12
C ALA A 61 -5.75 3.05 3.83
N ILE A 62 -5.63 4.32 3.50
CA ILE A 62 -4.89 4.79 2.33
C ILE A 62 -3.60 5.41 2.82
N ILE A 63 -2.47 4.97 2.26
CA ILE A 63 -1.13 5.48 2.54
C ILE A 63 -0.48 5.92 1.25
N ASP A 64 0.34 6.96 1.32
CA ASP A 64 1.23 7.43 0.25
C ASP A 64 2.59 6.73 0.29
N GLU A 65 3.46 7.06 -0.66
CA GLU A 65 4.79 6.45 -0.79
C GLU A 65 5.70 6.74 0.41
N ASP A 66 5.66 7.95 0.98
CA ASP A 66 6.46 8.32 2.15
C ASP A 66 6.05 7.50 3.38
N ALA A 67 4.74 7.41 3.63
CA ALA A 67 4.20 6.56 4.68
C ALA A 67 4.56 5.08 4.49
N PHE A 68 4.51 4.58 3.24
CA PHE A 68 4.95 3.22 2.94
C PHE A 68 6.44 3.01 3.20
N LEU A 69 7.29 3.94 2.78
CA LEU A 69 8.73 3.92 3.00
C LEU A 69 9.06 3.87 4.49
N ALA A 70 8.38 4.68 5.32
CA ALA A 70 8.53 4.62 6.77
C ALA A 70 8.21 3.21 7.32
N LEU A 71 7.12 2.60 6.85
CA LEU A 71 6.69 1.26 7.31
C LEU A 71 7.65 0.15 6.89
N VAL A 72 8.33 0.26 5.74
CA VAL A 72 9.21 -0.81 5.21
C VAL A 72 10.68 -0.64 5.58
N THR A 73 11.12 0.56 5.95
CA THR A 73 12.52 0.84 6.35
C THR A 73 12.78 0.63 7.84
N GLY A 74 11.75 0.29 8.64
CA GLY A 74 11.90 0.04 10.06
C GLY A 74 11.91 1.30 10.93
N GLY A 75 11.49 2.45 10.38
CA GLY A 75 11.18 3.65 11.16
C GLY A 75 9.93 3.40 11.99
N GLY A 76 10.11 2.97 13.25
CA GLY A 76 9.03 2.67 14.18
C GLY A 76 8.01 3.81 14.25
N PHE A 77 6.74 3.45 14.06
CA PHE A 77 5.63 4.28 14.52
C PHE A 77 5.63 4.18 16.04
N ASP A 78 6.12 5.21 16.73
CA ASP A 78 5.72 5.43 18.12
C ASP A 78 4.28 5.95 18.05
N LEU A 79 3.32 5.12 18.48
CA LEU A 79 1.89 5.42 18.55
C LEU A 79 1.56 6.16 19.84
#